data_AF-A0A938DGI6-F1
#
_entry.id   AF-A0A938DGI6-F1
#
_cell.length_a   1.000
_cell.length_b   1.000
_cell.length_c   1.000
_cell.angle_alpha   90.00
_cell.angle_beta   90.00
_cell.angle_gamma   90.00
#
_symmetry.space_group_name_H-M   'P 1'
#
loop_
_entity.id
_entity.type
_entity.pdbx_description
1 polymer ?
#
loop_
_entity_poly.entity_id
_entity_poly.type
_entity_poly.pdbx_seq_one_letter_code
_entity_poly.pdbx_strand_id
1 'polypeptide(L)'
;MRLVSSLVIFMLVALAPAKGEDQLLKETVEFHGVVLFHALKVPGLIIGVTRNGKAAVAGFGSVKDGANRAPDGDTLLRIGSITRNRAKLSGWSKF
;
A
#
# COMPACT_ATOMS: atom_id res chain seq x y z
N MET A 1 31.14 -33.36 -12.39
CA MET A 1 30.88 -31.90 -12.41
C MET A 1 29.48 -31.48 -12.85
N ARG A 2 28.68 -32.30 -13.56
CA ARG A 2 27.34 -31.90 -14.04
C ARG A 2 26.24 -31.84 -12.96
N LEU A 3 26.42 -32.55 -11.84
CA LEU A 3 25.46 -32.59 -10.72
C LEU A 3 25.49 -31.35 -9.82
N VAL A 4 26.67 -30.71 -9.69
CA VAL A 4 26.82 -29.52 -8.83
C VAL A 4 26.14 -28.30 -9.48
N SER A 5 26.17 -28.19 -10.81
CA SER A 5 25.55 -27.09 -11.54
C SER A 5 24.01 -27.07 -11.46
N SER A 6 23.34 -28.23 -11.39
CA SER A 6 21.88 -28.27 -11.26
C SER A 6 21.38 -27.86 -9.87
N LEU A 7 22.15 -28.11 -8.82
CA LEU A 7 21.76 -27.75 -7.44
C LEU A 7 21.75 -26.23 -7.23
N VAL A 8 22.70 -25.52 -7.87
CA VAL A 8 22.82 -24.05 -7.77
C VAL A 8 21.63 -23.35 -8.45
N ILE A 9 21.13 -23.89 -9.56
CA ILE A 9 19.98 -23.32 -10.28
C ILE A 9 18.68 -23.49 -9.47
N PHE A 10 18.50 -24.64 -8.81
CA PHE A 10 17.31 -24.89 -7.99
C PHE A 10 17.26 -23.95 -6.77
N MET A 11 18.42 -23.65 -6.17
CA MET A 11 18.53 -22.73 -5.03
C MET A 11 18.28 -21.27 -5.42
N LEU A 12 18.60 -20.87 -6.67
CA LEU A 12 18.35 -19.52 -7.17
C LEU A 12 16.86 -19.23 -7.41
N VAL A 13 16.08 -20.24 -7.82
CA VAL A 13 14.63 -20.09 -8.05
C VAL A 13 13.86 -19.93 -6.73
N ALA A 14 14.33 -20.54 -5.63
CA ALA A 14 13.71 -20.45 -4.32
C ALA A 14 13.85 -19.06 -3.65
N LEU A 15 14.78 -18.22 -4.10
CA LEU A 15 14.98 -16.86 -3.58
C LEU A 15 14.15 -15.79 -4.32
N ALA A 16 13.46 -16.15 -5.39
CA ALA A 16 12.60 -15.20 -6.10
C ALA A 16 11.41 -14.84 -5.20
N PRO A 17 11.15 -13.54 -4.92
CA PRO A 17 9.99 -13.14 -4.13
C PRO A 17 8.72 -13.64 -4.82
N ALA A 18 7.88 -14.35 -4.07
CA ALA A 18 6.62 -14.86 -4.60
C ALA A 18 5.74 -13.70 -5.05
N LYS A 19 5.53 -13.56 -6.37
CA LYS A 19 4.62 -12.57 -6.96
C LYS A 19 3.20 -12.63 -6.38
N GLY A 20 2.80 -13.79 -5.84
CA GLY A 20 1.49 -13.98 -5.21
C GLY A 20 1.30 -13.20 -3.92
N GLU A 21 2.34 -12.90 -3.15
CA GLU A 21 2.19 -12.15 -1.88
C GLU A 21 1.63 -10.74 -2.10
N ASP A 22 1.89 -10.15 -3.27
CA ASP A 22 1.51 -8.77 -3.61
C ASP A 22 0.07 -8.71 -4.04
N GLN A 23 -0.34 -9.73 -4.78
CA GLN A 23 -1.72 -9.90 -5.20
C GLN A 23 -2.62 -10.18 -4.00
N LEU A 24 -2.19 -11.04 -3.08
CA LEU A 24 -2.91 -11.33 -1.84
C LEU A 24 -3.00 -10.10 -0.93
N LEU A 25 -1.90 -9.33 -0.81
CA LEU A 25 -1.91 -8.08 -0.06
C LEU A 25 -2.93 -7.10 -0.67
N LYS A 26 -2.90 -6.93 -1.99
CA LYS A 26 -3.84 -6.05 -2.70
C LYS A 26 -5.29 -6.47 -2.49
N GLU A 27 -5.61 -7.75 -2.70
CA GLU A 27 -6.97 -8.27 -2.55
C GLU A 27 -7.49 -8.12 -1.12
N THR A 28 -6.63 -8.38 -0.13
CA THR A 28 -6.98 -8.18 1.29
C THR A 28 -7.33 -6.73 1.56
N VAL A 29 -6.54 -5.79 1.05
CA VAL A 29 -6.76 -4.34 1.22
C VAL A 29 -8.03 -3.89 0.51
N GLU A 30 -8.27 -4.38 -0.70
CA GLU A 30 -9.48 -4.08 -1.47
C GLU A 30 -10.73 -4.58 -0.75
N PHE A 31 -10.75 -5.84 -0.32
CA PHE A 31 -11.89 -6.45 0.38
C PHE A 31 -12.24 -5.72 1.68
N HIS A 32 -11.25 -5.50 2.55
CA HIS A 32 -11.48 -4.78 3.80
C HIS A 32 -11.84 -3.32 3.56
N GLY A 33 -11.28 -2.72 2.50
CA GLY A 33 -11.57 -1.35 2.13
C GLY A 33 -13.02 -1.14 1.68
N VAL A 34 -13.63 -2.09 0.97
CA VAL A 34 -15.06 -2.03 0.64
C VAL A 34 -15.91 -2.01 1.92
N VAL A 35 -15.62 -2.91 2.87
CA VAL A 35 -16.36 -2.99 4.14
C VAL A 35 -16.22 -1.68 4.92
N LEU A 36 -15.00 -1.16 5.04
CA LEU A 36 -14.73 0.07 5.77
C LEU A 36 -15.38 1.30 5.11
N PHE A 37 -15.27 1.42 3.78
CA PHE A 37 -15.88 2.52 3.02
C PHE A 37 -17.40 2.57 3.24
N HIS A 38 -18.05 1.41 3.19
CA HIS A 38 -19.49 1.32 3.42
C HIS A 38 -19.89 1.65 4.87
N ALA A 39 -19.09 1.23 5.84
CA ALA A 39 -19.32 1.53 7.25
C ALA A 39 -19.17 3.03 7.57
N LEU A 40 -18.18 3.70 6.99
CA LEU A 40 -17.86 5.11 7.28
C LEU A 40 -18.78 6.11 6.56
N LYS A 41 -19.45 5.70 5.47
CA LYS A 41 -20.35 6.57 4.67
C LYS A 41 -19.72 7.90 4.26
N VAL A 42 -18.45 7.85 3.86
CA VAL A 42 -17.68 9.03 3.38
C VAL A 42 -17.74 9.12 1.85
N PRO A 43 -17.58 10.31 1.25
CA PRO A 43 -17.62 10.47 -0.21
C PRO A 43 -16.40 9.88 -0.92
N GLY A 44 -15.26 9.77 -0.23
CA GLY A 44 -14.04 9.19 -0.76
C GLY A 44 -13.13 8.68 0.35
N LEU A 45 -12.45 7.56 0.09
CA LEU A 45 -11.55 6.91 1.04
C LEU A 45 -10.33 6.36 0.31
N ILE A 46 -9.15 6.49 0.92
CA ILE A 46 -7.90 5.88 0.45
C ILE A 46 -7.33 5.06 1.59
N ILE A 47 -6.94 3.83 1.29
CA ILE A 47 -6.27 2.92 2.22
C ILE A 47 -4.92 2.55 1.60
N GLY A 48 -3.84 2.95 2.27
CA GLY A 48 -2.49 2.52 1.97
C GLY A 48 -2.00 1.55 3.04
N VAL A 49 -1.50 0.38 2.63
CA VAL A 49 -0.92 -0.63 3.53
C VAL A 49 0.46 -1.00 3.03
N THR A 50 1.42 -1.06 3.94
CA THR A 50 2.78 -1.52 3.66
C THR A 50 3.10 -2.77 4.47
N ARG A 51 3.60 -3.82 3.82
CA ARG A 51 4.04 -5.06 4.45
C ARG A 51 5.29 -5.59 3.75
N ASN A 52 6.33 -5.94 4.50
CA ASN A 52 7.57 -6.53 3.97
C ASN A 52 8.23 -5.70 2.84
N GLY A 53 8.20 -4.36 2.96
CA GLY A 53 8.76 -3.46 1.94
C GLY A 53 7.88 -3.27 0.70
N LYS A 54 6.69 -3.88 0.67
CA LYS A 54 5.73 -3.78 -0.43
C LYS A 54 4.52 -2.96 0.00
N ALA A 55 3.94 -2.23 -0.95
CA ALA A 55 2.82 -1.34 -0.71
C ALA A 55 1.61 -1.71 -1.58
N ALA A 56 0.43 -1.66 -0.99
CA ALA A 56 -0.84 -1.74 -1.69
C ALA A 56 -1.66 -0.49 -1.37
N VAL A 57 -2.26 0.11 -2.39
CA VAL A 57 -3.14 1.28 -2.25
C VAL A 57 -4.47 0.94 -2.90
N ALA A 58 -5.56 1.14 -2.17
CA ALA A 58 -6.92 1.02 -2.67
C ALA A 58 -7.69 2.31 -2.40
N GLY A 59 -8.48 2.74 -3.38
CA GLY A 59 -9.28 3.94 -3.30
C GLY A 59 -10.75 3.67 -3.62
N PHE A 60 -11.63 4.34 -2.89
CA PHE A 60 -13.08 4.12 -2.93
C PHE A 60 -13.81 5.46 -3.01
N GLY A 61 -14.98 5.48 -3.67
CA GLY A 61 -15.79 6.68 -3.82
C GLY A 61 -15.27 7.62 -4.92
N SER A 62 -15.32 8.93 -4.66
CA SER A 62 -14.96 9.96 -5.65
C SER A 62 -14.09 11.06 -5.04
N VAL A 63 -13.18 11.62 -5.85
CA VAL A 63 -12.31 12.75 -5.42
C VAL A 63 -13.07 14.07 -5.23
N LYS A 64 -14.22 14.23 -5.89
CA LYS A 64 -15.14 15.37 -5.75
C LYS A 64 -16.54 14.96 -6.21
N ASP A 65 -17.55 15.72 -5.81
CA ASP A 65 -18.93 15.50 -6.28
C ASP A 65 -19.00 15.61 -7.81
N GLY A 66 -19.67 14.63 -8.43
CA GLY A 66 -19.81 14.53 -9.88
C GLY A 66 -18.54 14.13 -10.64
N ALA A 67 -17.42 13.84 -9.97
CA ALA A 67 -16.26 13.25 -10.64
C ALA A 67 -16.39 11.74 -10.73
N ASN A 68 -16.20 11.20 -11.93
CA ASN A 68 -16.12 9.75 -12.14
C ASN A 68 -14.68 9.23 -11.94
N ARG A 69 -14.02 9.66 -10.87
CA ARG A 69 -12.66 9.27 -10.54
C ARG A 69 -12.56 8.93 -9.05
N ALA A 70 -12.24 7.66 -8.78
CA ALA A 70 -11.87 7.21 -7.46
C ALA A 70 -10.56 7.86 -7.01
N PRO A 71 -10.40 8.14 -5.71
CA PRO A 71 -9.13 8.61 -5.20
C PRO A 71 -8.06 7.51 -5.30
N ASP A 72 -6.79 7.86 -5.33
CA ASP A 72 -5.64 6.97 -5.52
C ASP A 72 -4.41 7.51 -4.77
N GLY A 73 -3.26 6.83 -4.88
CA GLY A 73 -2.03 7.22 -4.17
C GLY A 73 -1.53 8.64 -4.45
N ASP A 74 -1.94 9.23 -5.57
CA ASP A 74 -1.55 10.58 -5.99
C ASP A 74 -2.61 11.64 -5.62
N THR A 75 -3.72 11.22 -5.02
CA THR A 75 -4.82 12.12 -4.66
C THR A 75 -4.45 12.96 -3.43
N LEU A 76 -4.52 14.27 -3.59
CA LEU A 76 -4.21 15.22 -2.53
C LEU A 76 -5.37 15.31 -1.53
N LEU A 77 -5.07 15.09 -0.24
CA LEU A 77 -6.02 15.13 0.87
C LEU A 77 -5.59 16.13 1.94
N ARG A 78 -6.55 16.77 2.60
CA ARG A 78 -6.28 17.59 3.79
C ARG A 78 -6.11 16.69 5.02
N ILE A 79 -4.87 16.55 5.49
CA ILE A 79 -4.51 15.64 6.61
C ILE A 79 -4.68 16.24 8.03
N GLY A 80 -5.14 17.49 8.14
CA GLY A 80 -5.43 18.15 9.41
C GLY A 80 -4.23 18.16 10.38
N SER A 81 -4.47 17.67 11.60
CA SER A 81 -3.49 17.70 12.71
C SER A 81 -2.28 16.79 12.54
N ILE A 82 -2.22 15.92 11.52
CA ILE A 82 -1.03 15.11 11.22
C ILE A 82 0.18 16.01 10.91
N THR A 83 -0.06 17.16 10.27
CA THR A 83 0.97 18.16 9.97
C THR A 83 1.68 18.68 11.23
N ARG A 84 1.05 18.62 12.41
CA ARG A 84 1.64 19.07 13.69
C ARG A 84 2.92 18.32 14.03
N ASN A 85 3.04 17.05 13.64
CA ASN A 85 4.24 16.25 13.90
C ASN A 85 5.40 16.58 12.94
N ARG A 86 5.14 17.24 11.79
CA ARG A 86 6.21 17.64 10.85
C ARG A 86 7.18 18.63 11.48
N ALA A 87 6.67 19.57 12.29
CA ALA A 87 7.50 20.53 13.02
C ALA A 87 8.34 19.87 14.14
N LYS A 88 7.87 18.73 14.68
CA LYS A 88 8.56 18.00 15.75
C LYS A 88 9.69 17.10 15.22
N LEU A 89 9.51 16.53 14.03
CA LEU A 89 10.51 15.65 13.39
C LEU A 89 11.70 16.41 12.79
N SER A 90 11.56 17.70 12.44
CA SER A 90 12.69 18.53 11.98
C SER A 90 13.68 18.89 13.10
N GLY A 91 13.33 18.66 14.37
CA GLY A 91 14.22 18.88 15.52
C GLY A 91 15.14 17.69 15.84
N TRP A 92 15.00 16.55 15.15
CA TRP A 92 15.64 15.29 15.52
C TRP A 92 16.97 15.00 14.80
N SER A 93 17.47 15.92 13.96
CA SER A 93 18.78 15.76 13.27
C SER A 93 19.98 16.30 14.06
N LYS A 94 19.81 16.58 15.37
CA LYS A 94 20.86 17.17 16.24
C LYS A 94 21.38 16.22 17.33
N PHE A 95 21.15 14.92 17.20
CA PHE A 95 21.75 13.88 18.04
C PHE A 95 22.32 12.77 17.17
#